data_AF-A0ABD1DTV9-F1
#
_entry.id   AF-A0ABD1DTV9-F1
#
_cell.length_a   1.000
_cell.length_b   1.000
_cell.length_c   1.000
_cell.angle_alpha   90.00
_cell.angle_beta   90.00
_cell.angle_gamma   90.00
#
_symmetry.space_group_name_H-M   'P 1'
#
loop_
_entity.id
_entity.type
_entity.pdbx_description
1 polymer ?
#
loop_
_entity_poly.entity_id
_entity_poly.type
_entity_poly.pdbx_seq_one_letter_code
_entity_poly.pdbx_strand_id
1 'polypeptide(L)'
;MALELTVFLGLILVTCSIQESPTSYSASLIRYLVDQSSGTFDCWFFQLSDNPEQHELMEELLQSPELSDIPKRLISSREASRIIGRQPKLLLIYGDCLDVISLRKMFACVFYPDFKESLKVIVFHQCTVRKLLTRFNLVFATAKLFNVVYIRTDHFEVDFSLQYREEFHGWLSQVNFDRLFVDQTADLNGNVVHISFTTLSLDSTLSSRKGVFHGRLLEWILGTIDHVNGSYELHRIACSEYDQDCSRRQHMMNDTTPFDFSLEMVTNSLVEAQFLDSAIPDQFLVAAPRGRKLLVYELFFISFQPPVWILLITFAIAGCLLMSIFPKQFQNDLILLPLCGFERQTLNQVSRLEKFIILPTIIMTFILTSAYESKIIAFMTSFPTVSSPRSFDDLLQAGITIQVDVNNSYGVAGDPRFGQVFKFAPFSTKKVDLTNKRLGYSGVSGEIQYFVNHPMTLETSTMLSQLVILDQFSLGIFIPFYFN
;
A
#
# COMPACT_ATOMS: atom_id res chain seq x y z
N MET A 1 -65.16 50.53 -30.18
CA MET A 1 -65.02 49.07 -30.31
C MET A 1 -64.32 48.73 -31.63
N ALA A 2 -63.10 49.23 -31.84
CA ALA A 2 -62.26 48.97 -33.02
C ALA A 2 -60.81 49.46 -32.79
N LEU A 3 -60.32 49.48 -31.54
CA LEU A 3 -58.99 50.01 -31.21
C LEU A 3 -58.22 49.19 -30.18
N GLU A 4 -58.65 47.96 -29.88
CA GLU A 4 -57.94 47.05 -28.97
C GLU A 4 -57.39 45.80 -29.68
N LEU A 5 -57.61 45.64 -30.99
CA LEU A 5 -57.18 44.44 -31.71
C LEU A 5 -55.76 44.53 -32.31
N THR A 6 -55.15 45.72 -32.36
CA THR A 6 -53.81 45.93 -32.96
C THR A 6 -52.67 45.83 -31.97
N VAL A 7 -52.93 45.90 -30.65
CA VAL A 7 -51.88 45.76 -29.63
C VAL A 7 -51.62 44.30 -29.27
N PHE A 8 -52.61 43.42 -29.47
CA PHE A 8 -52.46 41.98 -29.18
C PHE A 8 -51.76 41.17 -30.29
N LEU A 9 -51.66 41.71 -31.52
CA LEU A 9 -50.94 41.04 -32.61
C LEU A 9 -49.43 41.35 -32.64
N GLY A 10 -48.99 42.40 -31.93
CA GLY A 10 -47.56 42.72 -31.73
C GLY A 10 -46.92 41.94 -30.57
N LEU A 11 -47.72 41.16 -29.83
CA LEU A 11 -47.32 40.32 -28.71
C LEU A 11 -47.49 38.83 -29.03
N ILE A 12 -47.55 38.47 -30.32
CA ILE A 12 -47.01 37.18 -30.76
C ILE A 12 -45.50 37.34 -30.63
N LEU A 13 -45.06 37.02 -29.41
CA LEU A 13 -43.74 36.55 -29.07
C LEU A 13 -43.04 35.97 -30.29
N VAL A 14 -42.20 36.80 -30.90
CA VAL A 14 -40.92 36.36 -31.41
C VAL A 14 -40.19 35.80 -30.18
N THR A 15 -40.52 34.57 -29.79
CA THR A 15 -39.50 33.65 -29.31
C THR A 15 -38.64 33.38 -30.54
N CYS A 16 -37.84 34.38 -30.93
CA CYS A 16 -36.56 34.09 -31.56
C CYS A 16 -35.89 33.20 -30.53
N SER A 17 -35.93 31.90 -30.77
CA SER A 17 -34.87 31.00 -30.37
C SER A 17 -33.58 31.74 -30.75
N ILE A 18 -32.98 32.44 -29.77
CA ILE A 18 -31.65 33.01 -29.93
C ILE A 18 -30.79 31.77 -30.11
N GLN A 19 -30.50 31.45 -31.36
CA GLN A 19 -29.57 30.40 -31.68
C GLN A 19 -28.21 30.94 -31.26
N GLU A 20 -27.81 30.62 -30.03
CA GLU A 20 -26.52 31.03 -29.51
C GLU A 20 -25.42 30.53 -30.44
N SER A 21 -24.45 31.39 -30.69
CA SER A 21 -23.28 31.01 -31.47
C SER A 21 -22.50 29.91 -30.73
N PRO A 22 -21.82 29.01 -31.46
CA PRO A 22 -20.93 28.01 -30.86
C PRO A 22 -19.89 28.63 -29.91
N THR A 23 -19.45 29.86 -30.18
CA THR A 23 -18.52 30.64 -29.36
C THR A 23 -19.14 31.08 -28.04
N SER A 24 -20.37 31.63 -28.06
CA SER A 24 -21.10 32.04 -26.85
C SER A 24 -21.37 30.85 -25.94
N TYR A 25 -21.88 29.75 -26.50
CA TYR A 25 -22.12 28.52 -25.75
C TYR A 25 -20.84 27.97 -25.12
N SER A 26 -19.74 27.98 -25.87
CA SER A 26 -18.45 27.50 -25.37
C SER A 26 -17.90 28.39 -24.27
N ALA A 27 -18.05 29.71 -24.37
CA ALA A 27 -17.65 30.64 -23.31
C ALA A 27 -18.42 30.37 -22.01
N SER A 28 -19.74 30.21 -22.10
CA SER A 28 -20.59 29.86 -20.96
C SER A 28 -20.26 28.48 -20.37
N LEU A 29 -19.95 27.49 -21.22
CA LEU A 29 -19.49 26.17 -20.77
C LEU A 29 -18.15 26.25 -20.02
N ILE A 30 -17.18 26.98 -20.57
CA ILE A 30 -15.87 27.19 -19.91
C ILE A 30 -16.09 27.84 -18.55
N ARG A 31 -16.93 28.88 -18.48
CA ARG A 31 -17.25 29.58 -17.23
C ARG A 31 -17.85 28.64 -16.20
N TYR A 32 -18.84 27.84 -16.61
CA TYR A 32 -19.43 26.80 -15.76
C TYR A 32 -18.39 25.82 -15.23
N LEU A 33 -17.46 25.36 -16.08
CA LEU A 33 -16.38 24.46 -15.65
C LEU A 33 -15.41 25.11 -14.66
N VAL A 34 -15.12 26.40 -14.82
CA VAL A 34 -14.29 27.17 -13.89
C VAL A 34 -14.97 27.25 -12.53
N ASP A 35 -16.25 27.61 -12.50
CA ASP A 35 -17.04 27.78 -11.28
C ASP A 35 -17.19 26.46 -10.50
N GLN A 36 -17.18 25.30 -11.18
CA GLN A 36 -17.20 23.97 -10.55
C GLN A 36 -15.83 23.49 -10.06
N SER A 37 -14.73 24.17 -10.43
CA SER A 37 -13.38 23.70 -10.16
C SER A 37 -12.75 24.42 -8.96
N SER A 38 -11.93 23.70 -8.18
CA SER A 38 -11.14 24.30 -7.10
C SER A 38 -9.74 24.70 -7.56
N GLY A 39 -9.27 25.89 -7.16
CA GLY A 39 -7.95 26.40 -7.52
C GLY A 39 -7.88 27.01 -8.92
N THR A 40 -6.68 27.20 -9.46
CA THR A 40 -6.48 27.83 -10.76
C THR A 40 -7.01 26.95 -11.90
N PHE A 41 -7.80 27.53 -12.80
CA PHE A 41 -8.31 26.86 -14.00
C PHE A 41 -7.62 27.41 -15.24
N ASP A 42 -6.65 26.66 -15.78
CA ASP A 42 -5.94 27.05 -17.00
C ASP A 42 -6.62 26.44 -18.22
N CYS A 43 -6.99 27.30 -19.17
CA CYS A 43 -7.53 26.94 -20.47
C CYS A 43 -6.45 27.01 -21.53
N TRP A 44 -6.21 25.92 -22.24
CA TRP A 44 -5.28 25.90 -23.36
C TRP A 44 -6.03 25.84 -24.68
N PHE A 45 -5.62 26.68 -25.61
CA PHE A 45 -6.20 26.79 -26.94
C PHE A 45 -5.17 26.31 -27.93
N PHE A 46 -5.57 25.32 -28.73
CA PHE A 46 -4.68 24.62 -29.62
C PHE A 46 -5.12 24.81 -31.06
N GLN A 47 -4.25 25.45 -31.85
CA GLN A 47 -4.50 25.72 -33.27
C GLN A 47 -3.77 24.68 -34.14
N LEU A 48 -4.54 23.79 -34.79
CA LEU A 48 -4.01 22.74 -35.66
C LEU A 48 -3.78 23.20 -37.11
N SER A 49 -4.64 24.09 -37.60
CA SER A 49 -4.66 24.55 -38.99
C SER A 49 -4.46 26.07 -39.09
N ASP A 50 -3.93 26.49 -40.22
CA ASP A 50 -3.72 27.89 -40.59
C ASP A 50 -4.96 28.48 -41.29
N ASN A 51 -6.11 27.79 -41.23
CA ASN A 51 -7.36 28.26 -41.82
C ASN A 51 -7.86 29.53 -41.09
N PRO A 52 -8.10 30.63 -41.82
CA PRO A 52 -8.49 31.93 -41.23
C PRO A 52 -9.81 31.89 -40.45
N GLU A 53 -10.80 31.09 -40.86
CA GLU A 53 -12.08 30.99 -40.15
C GLU A 53 -11.91 30.41 -38.74
N GLN A 54 -10.97 29.47 -38.58
CA GLN A 54 -10.65 28.88 -37.29
C GLN A 54 -9.96 29.90 -36.38
N HIS A 55 -9.14 30.75 -36.99
CA HIS A 55 -8.45 31.82 -36.27
C HIS A 55 -9.45 32.85 -35.74
N GLU A 56 -10.43 33.24 -36.57
CA GLU A 56 -11.48 34.18 -36.18
C GLU A 56 -12.33 33.65 -35.01
N LEU A 57 -12.80 32.40 -35.08
CA LEU A 57 -13.56 31.78 -33.98
C LEU A 57 -12.73 31.67 -32.69
N MET A 58 -11.44 31.36 -32.81
CA MET A 58 -10.53 31.27 -31.67
C MET A 58 -10.28 32.65 -31.06
N GLU A 59 -10.04 33.67 -31.88
CA GLU A 59 -9.85 35.05 -31.45
C GLU A 59 -11.11 35.59 -30.77
N GLU A 60 -12.29 35.32 -31.32
CA GLU A 60 -13.58 35.68 -30.73
C GLU A 60 -13.72 35.10 -29.32
N LEU A 61 -13.41 33.81 -29.15
CA LEU A 61 -13.47 33.14 -27.85
C LEU A 61 -12.41 33.68 -26.88
N LEU A 62 -11.18 33.93 -27.36
CA LEU A 62 -10.10 34.51 -26.55
C LEU A 62 -10.42 35.93 -26.08
N GLN A 63 -11.12 36.72 -26.90
CA GLN A 63 -11.55 38.09 -26.61
C GLN A 63 -12.89 38.15 -25.86
N SER A 64 -13.57 37.01 -25.66
CA SER A 64 -14.86 36.97 -24.96
C SER A 64 -14.75 37.58 -23.56
N PRO A 65 -15.65 38.52 -23.20
CA PRO A 65 -15.63 39.17 -21.89
C PRO A 65 -15.92 38.20 -20.75
N GLU A 66 -16.68 37.12 -21.00
CA GLU A 66 -16.99 36.07 -20.02
C GLU A 66 -15.75 35.30 -19.55
N LEU A 67 -14.70 35.29 -20.39
CA LEU A 67 -13.45 34.56 -20.13
C LEU A 67 -12.30 35.52 -19.78
N SER A 68 -12.59 36.77 -19.43
CA SER A 68 -11.57 37.81 -19.23
C SER A 68 -10.68 37.57 -18.02
N ASP A 69 -11.21 36.93 -16.97
CA ASP A 69 -10.53 36.61 -15.71
C ASP A 69 -9.88 35.22 -15.69
N ILE A 70 -10.13 34.40 -16.71
CA ILE A 70 -9.62 33.02 -16.79
C ILE A 70 -8.24 33.02 -17.46
N PRO A 71 -7.22 32.36 -16.87
CA PRO A 71 -5.93 32.16 -17.52
C PRO A 71 -6.05 31.39 -18.83
N LYS A 72 -5.64 32.02 -19.93
CA LYS A 72 -5.68 31.47 -21.29
C LYS A 72 -4.26 31.32 -21.83
N ARG A 73 -3.96 30.18 -22.45
CA ARG A 73 -2.69 29.95 -23.14
C ARG A 73 -2.95 29.46 -24.55
N LEU A 74 -2.49 30.21 -25.54
CA LEU A 74 -2.48 29.77 -26.93
C LEU A 74 -1.23 28.93 -27.18
N ILE A 75 -1.40 27.74 -27.74
CA ILE A 75 -0.31 26.81 -28.05
C ILE A 75 -0.30 26.53 -29.54
N SER A 76 0.85 26.77 -30.14
CA SER A 76 1.12 26.38 -31.53
C SER A 76 1.63 24.93 -31.59
N SER A 77 1.36 24.25 -32.71
CA SER A 77 1.87 22.90 -33.00
C SER A 77 3.38 22.72 -32.85
N ARG A 78 4.17 23.79 -32.95
CA ARG A 78 5.63 23.72 -32.74
C ARG A 78 6.05 23.67 -31.27
N GLU A 79 5.19 24.08 -30.34
CA GLU A 79 5.48 24.17 -28.90
C GLU A 79 4.94 22.98 -28.10
N ALA A 80 4.01 22.22 -28.69
CA ALA A 80 3.33 21.09 -28.05
C ALA A 80 4.25 19.94 -27.59
N SER A 81 5.46 19.84 -28.13
CA SER A 81 6.41 18.76 -27.82
C SER A 81 7.35 19.06 -26.65
N ARG A 82 7.26 20.24 -26.01
CA ARG A 82 8.12 20.58 -24.87
C ARG A 82 7.48 20.11 -23.56
N ILE A 83 8.30 19.58 -22.64
CA ILE A 83 7.89 19.22 -21.27
C ILE A 83 7.23 20.43 -20.62
N ILE A 84 5.94 20.32 -20.27
CA ILE A 84 5.17 21.43 -19.73
C ILE A 84 5.04 21.25 -18.22
N GLY A 85 5.65 22.15 -17.44
CA GLY A 85 5.67 22.05 -15.98
C GLY A 85 4.30 22.25 -15.29
N ARG A 86 3.26 22.69 -16.02
CA ARG A 86 1.90 22.88 -15.51
C ARG A 86 0.91 22.35 -16.53
N GLN A 87 -0.02 21.49 -16.09
CA GLN A 87 -1.05 20.91 -16.96
C GLN A 87 -2.35 21.73 -16.94
N PRO A 88 -3.06 21.84 -18.07
CA PRO A 88 -4.35 22.53 -18.13
C PRO A 88 -5.45 21.69 -17.47
N LYS A 89 -6.56 22.36 -17.12
CA LYS A 89 -7.81 21.66 -16.76
C LYS A 89 -8.76 21.53 -17.95
N LEU A 90 -8.58 22.37 -18.96
CA LEU A 90 -9.35 22.37 -20.18
C LEU A 90 -8.44 22.57 -21.40
N LEU A 91 -8.60 21.71 -22.39
CA LEU A 91 -7.94 21.81 -23.68
C LEU A 91 -8.98 22.05 -24.77
N LEU A 92 -8.82 23.12 -25.54
CA LEU A 92 -9.65 23.45 -26.68
C LEU A 92 -8.85 23.22 -27.95
N ILE A 93 -9.38 22.42 -28.86
CA ILE A 93 -8.75 22.06 -30.13
C ILE A 93 -9.69 22.44 -31.25
N TYR A 94 -9.18 23.16 -32.25
CA TYR A 94 -9.90 23.30 -33.50
C TYR A 94 -9.43 22.25 -34.49
N GLY A 95 -10.28 21.26 -34.77
CA GLY A 95 -9.99 20.14 -35.66
C GLY A 95 -10.55 20.37 -37.07
N ASP A 96 -9.68 20.28 -38.07
CA ASP A 96 -10.10 20.09 -39.46
C ASP A 96 -10.22 18.59 -39.76
N CYS A 97 -11.44 18.14 -40.01
CA CYS A 97 -11.77 16.72 -40.19
C CYS A 97 -11.28 16.12 -41.50
N LEU A 98 -10.97 16.95 -42.48
CA LEU A 98 -10.60 16.52 -43.83
C LEU A 98 -9.08 16.51 -44.03
N ASP A 99 -8.33 17.18 -43.15
CA ASP A 99 -6.88 17.27 -43.24
C ASP A 99 -6.15 16.19 -42.41
N VAL A 100 -5.50 15.25 -43.11
CA VAL A 100 -4.67 14.20 -42.50
C VAL A 100 -3.50 14.79 -41.71
N ILE A 101 -2.97 15.95 -42.13
CA ILE A 101 -1.86 16.61 -41.44
C ILE A 101 -2.34 17.11 -40.07
N SER A 102 -3.54 17.69 -40.00
CA SER A 102 -4.18 18.12 -38.75
C SER A 102 -4.40 16.95 -37.79
N LEU A 103 -4.83 15.78 -38.27
CA LEU A 103 -4.94 14.57 -37.41
C LEU A 103 -3.59 14.15 -36.85
N ARG A 104 -2.53 14.15 -37.67
CA ARG A 104 -1.17 13.78 -37.23
C ARG A 104 -0.60 14.79 -36.22
N LYS A 105 -0.85 16.09 -36.43
CA LYS A 105 -0.50 17.13 -35.46
C LYS A 105 -1.27 16.92 -34.17
N MET A 106 -2.56 16.63 -34.22
CA MET A 106 -3.39 16.37 -33.04
C MET A 106 -2.84 15.19 -32.24
N PHE A 107 -2.51 14.08 -32.92
CA PHE A 107 -1.88 12.93 -32.28
C PHE A 107 -0.59 13.33 -31.54
N ALA A 108 0.34 14.03 -32.20
CA ALA A 108 1.54 14.51 -31.55
C ALA A 108 1.24 15.40 -30.32
N CYS A 109 0.25 16.28 -30.42
CA CYS A 109 -0.04 17.26 -29.39
C CYS A 109 -0.79 16.69 -28.19
N VAL A 110 -1.50 15.59 -28.37
CA VAL A 110 -2.20 14.90 -27.28
C VAL A 110 -1.28 13.89 -26.60
N PHE A 111 -0.46 13.16 -27.36
CA PHE A 111 0.40 12.10 -26.82
C PHE A 111 1.67 12.60 -26.13
N TYR A 112 2.38 13.57 -26.70
CA TYR A 112 3.68 13.98 -26.15
C TYR A 112 3.61 14.68 -24.79
N PRO A 113 2.60 15.51 -24.48
CA PRO A 113 2.52 16.19 -23.18
C PRO A 113 2.12 15.32 -21.99
N ASP A 114 1.68 14.07 -22.22
CA ASP A 114 1.20 13.14 -21.19
C ASP A 114 0.14 13.78 -20.26
N PHE A 115 -0.95 14.26 -20.87
CA PHE A 115 -2.01 14.93 -20.13
C PHE A 115 -2.69 13.99 -19.13
N LYS A 116 -3.06 14.52 -17.96
CA LYS A 116 -3.92 13.80 -17.00
C LYS A 116 -5.24 13.38 -17.63
N GLU A 117 -5.71 12.18 -17.27
CA GLU A 117 -6.98 11.59 -17.72
C GLU A 117 -8.22 12.43 -17.33
N SER A 118 -8.10 13.24 -16.27
CA SER A 118 -9.14 14.20 -15.83
C SER A 118 -9.24 15.47 -16.70
N LEU A 119 -8.36 15.64 -17.69
CA LEU A 119 -8.40 16.76 -18.62
C LEU A 119 -9.71 16.74 -19.42
N LYS A 120 -10.44 17.85 -19.36
CA LYS A 120 -11.61 18.07 -20.23
C LYS A 120 -11.14 18.60 -21.58
N VAL A 121 -11.69 18.08 -22.67
CA VAL A 121 -11.33 18.48 -24.02
C VAL A 121 -12.58 18.95 -24.77
N ILE A 122 -12.49 20.12 -25.40
CA ILE A 122 -13.49 20.62 -26.33
C ILE A 122 -12.87 20.65 -27.72
N VAL A 123 -13.49 19.96 -28.67
CA VAL A 123 -13.05 19.88 -30.06
C VAL A 123 -14.03 20.62 -30.95
N PHE A 124 -13.62 21.77 -31.46
CA PHE A 124 -14.36 22.45 -32.51
C PHE A 124 -14.15 21.75 -33.85
N HIS A 125 -15.23 21.54 -34.60
CA HIS A 125 -15.14 20.93 -35.92
C HIS A 125 -16.18 21.46 -36.91
N GLN A 126 -15.97 21.13 -38.17
CA GLN A 126 -16.90 21.36 -39.28
C GLN A 126 -17.16 20.06 -40.07
N CYS A 127 -16.94 18.90 -39.43
CA CYS A 127 -17.16 17.59 -40.06
C CYS A 127 -18.60 17.48 -40.56
N THR A 128 -18.79 17.17 -41.85
CA THR A 128 -20.12 16.87 -42.41
C THR A 128 -20.61 15.48 -42.05
N VAL A 129 -19.70 14.55 -41.74
CA VAL A 129 -20.01 13.14 -41.46
C VAL A 129 -19.52 12.76 -40.07
N ARG A 130 -20.42 12.30 -39.21
CA ARG A 130 -20.11 11.85 -37.83
C ARG A 130 -19.05 10.73 -37.78
N LYS A 131 -18.93 9.90 -38.82
CA LYS A 131 -17.85 8.90 -38.96
C LYS A 131 -16.44 9.49 -39.02
N LEU A 132 -16.28 10.79 -39.26
CA LEU A 132 -14.98 11.44 -39.18
C LEU A 132 -14.60 11.76 -37.72
N LEU A 133 -15.59 12.02 -36.86
CA LEU A 133 -15.37 12.25 -35.43
C LEU A 133 -14.83 11.01 -34.72
N THR A 134 -15.23 9.81 -35.17
CA THR A 134 -14.68 8.56 -34.59
C THR A 134 -13.16 8.44 -34.79
N ARG A 135 -12.59 9.07 -35.83
CA ARG A 135 -11.12 9.11 -36.03
C ARG A 135 -10.45 10.04 -35.02
N PHE A 136 -11.05 11.18 -34.70
CA PHE A 136 -10.56 12.05 -33.64
C PHE A 136 -10.68 11.36 -32.28
N ASN A 137 -11.81 10.72 -32.03
CA ASN A 137 -12.05 9.98 -30.80
C ASN A 137 -11.02 8.88 -30.59
N LEU A 138 -10.61 8.18 -31.66
CA LEU A 138 -9.55 7.19 -31.57
C LEU A 138 -8.22 7.78 -31.08
N VAL A 139 -7.88 9.01 -31.48
CA VAL A 139 -6.64 9.68 -31.00
C VAL A 139 -6.72 9.94 -29.50
N PHE A 140 -7.84 10.48 -29.01
CA PHE A 140 -8.03 10.75 -27.59
C PHE A 140 -8.15 9.47 -26.76
N ALA A 141 -8.88 8.47 -27.25
CA ALA A 141 -9.01 7.16 -26.60
C ALA A 141 -7.65 6.45 -26.50
N THR A 142 -6.83 6.50 -27.55
CA THR A 142 -5.48 5.93 -27.51
C THR A 142 -4.59 6.68 -26.50
N ALA A 143 -4.86 7.95 -26.23
CA ALA A 143 -4.19 8.75 -25.21
C ALA A 143 -4.88 8.71 -23.82
N LYS A 144 -5.85 7.80 -23.62
CA LYS A 144 -6.64 7.66 -22.38
C LYS A 144 -7.39 8.94 -21.95
N LEU A 145 -7.72 9.83 -22.90
CA LEU A 145 -8.52 11.02 -22.65
C LEU A 145 -9.96 10.79 -23.10
N PHE A 146 -10.84 10.44 -22.16
CA PHE A 146 -12.24 10.11 -22.47
C PHE A 146 -13.21 11.29 -22.31
N ASN A 147 -12.79 12.35 -21.63
CA ASN A 147 -13.59 13.54 -21.36
C ASN A 147 -13.59 14.51 -22.54
N VAL A 148 -14.15 14.09 -23.68
CA VAL A 148 -14.12 14.84 -24.95
C VAL A 148 -15.52 15.23 -25.41
N VAL A 149 -15.72 16.53 -25.63
CA VAL A 149 -16.93 17.11 -26.22
C VAL A 149 -16.57 17.69 -27.58
N TYR A 150 -17.39 17.43 -28.57
CA TYR A 150 -17.27 17.94 -29.93
C TYR A 150 -18.33 19.01 -30.13
N ILE A 151 -17.92 20.19 -30.58
CA ILE A 151 -18.83 21.31 -30.87
C ILE A 151 -18.68 21.65 -32.34
N ARG A 152 -19.79 21.54 -33.06
CA ARG A 152 -19.86 21.87 -34.47
C ARG A 152 -20.04 23.36 -34.67
N THR A 153 -19.30 23.93 -35.62
CA THR A 153 -19.20 25.40 -35.79
C THR A 153 -19.97 25.94 -36.99
N ASP A 154 -20.18 25.15 -38.05
CA ASP A 154 -20.97 25.54 -39.22
C ASP A 154 -22.48 25.59 -38.92
N HIS A 155 -22.94 24.70 -38.05
CA HIS A 155 -24.21 24.81 -37.36
C HIS A 155 -24.06 24.26 -35.95
N PHE A 156 -24.84 24.79 -35.02
CA PHE A 156 -24.75 24.40 -33.63
C PHE A 156 -25.22 22.95 -33.45
N GLU A 157 -24.27 22.06 -33.18
CA GLU A 157 -24.46 20.67 -32.78
C GLU A 157 -23.40 20.36 -31.73
N VAL A 158 -23.79 19.64 -30.68
CA VAL A 158 -22.88 19.19 -29.63
C VAL A 158 -22.91 17.68 -29.60
N ASP A 159 -21.77 17.05 -29.83
CA ASP A 159 -21.60 15.60 -29.74
C ASP A 159 -20.65 15.24 -28.59
N PHE A 160 -20.83 14.07 -27.98
CA PHE A 160 -19.79 13.45 -27.15
C PHE A 160 -19.79 11.93 -27.34
N SER A 161 -18.67 11.30 -26.99
CA SER A 161 -18.50 9.86 -27.07
C SER A 161 -18.46 9.22 -25.69
N LEU A 162 -19.25 8.15 -25.53
CA LEU A 162 -19.12 7.23 -24.41
C LEU A 162 -18.29 6.04 -24.88
N GLN A 163 -16.98 6.11 -24.66
CA GLN A 163 -16.01 5.13 -25.14
C GLN A 163 -16.34 3.72 -24.64
N TYR A 164 -16.67 3.56 -23.36
CA TYR A 164 -17.03 2.26 -22.77
C TYR A 164 -18.39 1.72 -23.29
N ARG A 165 -19.23 2.54 -23.91
CA ARG A 165 -20.50 2.07 -24.48
C ARG A 165 -20.45 1.95 -26.00
N GLU A 166 -19.34 2.36 -26.61
CA GLU A 166 -19.21 2.58 -28.05
C GLU A 166 -20.34 3.47 -28.64
N GLU A 167 -20.88 4.37 -27.80
CA GLU A 167 -21.99 5.23 -28.15
C GLU A 167 -21.52 6.64 -28.50
N PHE A 168 -22.18 7.24 -29.49
CA PHE A 168 -22.04 8.67 -29.80
C PHE A 168 -23.39 9.33 -29.64
N HIS A 169 -23.44 10.32 -28.75
CA HIS A 169 -24.62 11.11 -28.50
C HIS A 169 -24.44 12.49 -29.12
N GLY A 170 -25.47 12.99 -29.79
CA GLY A 170 -25.45 14.27 -30.49
C GLY A 170 -26.75 15.03 -30.31
N TRP A 171 -26.66 16.33 -30.04
CA TRP A 171 -27.79 17.23 -29.86
C TRP A 171 -27.69 18.39 -30.84
N LEU A 172 -28.80 18.66 -31.53
CA LEU A 172 -28.96 19.81 -32.42
C LEU A 172 -29.31 21.12 -31.69
N SER A 173 -29.40 21.06 -30.36
CA SER A 173 -29.76 22.18 -29.49
C SER A 173 -28.84 22.23 -28.28
N GLN A 174 -28.89 23.33 -27.52
CA GLN A 174 -28.13 23.48 -26.30
C GLN A 174 -28.33 22.28 -25.36
N VAL A 175 -27.22 21.78 -24.84
CA VAL A 175 -27.20 20.71 -23.84
C VAL A 175 -26.88 21.34 -22.51
N ASN A 176 -27.55 20.90 -21.45
CA ASN A 176 -27.19 21.36 -20.11
C ASN A 176 -25.76 20.89 -19.77
N PHE A 177 -24.97 21.79 -19.18
CA PHE A 177 -23.53 21.60 -19.00
C PHE A 177 -23.19 20.43 -18.05
N ASP A 178 -24.12 20.07 -17.15
CA ASP A 178 -24.04 18.91 -16.27
C ASP A 178 -23.99 17.56 -17.02
N ARG A 179 -24.37 17.53 -18.31
CA ARG A 179 -24.42 16.31 -19.13
C ARG A 179 -23.26 16.14 -20.11
N LEU A 180 -22.34 17.10 -20.22
CA LEU A 180 -21.33 17.12 -21.28
C LEU A 180 -20.02 16.38 -20.94
N PHE A 181 -19.71 16.21 -19.65
CA PHE A 181 -18.53 15.48 -19.19
C PHE A 181 -18.94 14.43 -18.17
N VAL A 182 -19.72 13.45 -18.65
CA VAL A 182 -20.20 12.34 -17.80
C VAL A 182 -19.02 11.47 -17.40
N ASP A 183 -18.96 11.12 -16.12
CA ASP A 183 -18.02 10.11 -15.64
C ASP A 183 -18.37 8.76 -16.24
N GLN A 184 -17.59 8.34 -17.23
CA GLN A 184 -17.82 7.08 -17.94
C GLN A 184 -17.39 5.86 -17.11
N THR A 185 -16.65 6.08 -16.02
CA THR A 185 -16.22 5.00 -15.11
C THR A 185 -17.31 4.61 -14.11
N ALA A 186 -18.37 5.42 -13.99
CA ALA A 186 -19.50 5.13 -13.11
C ALA A 186 -20.33 3.92 -13.56
N ASP A 187 -20.28 3.57 -14.86
CA ASP A 187 -20.94 2.39 -15.42
C ASP A 187 -20.19 1.93 -16.68
N LEU A 188 -19.43 0.85 -16.50
CA LEU A 188 -18.60 0.21 -17.53
C LEU A 188 -19.42 -0.63 -18.52
N ASN A 189 -20.74 -0.76 -18.35
CA ASN A 189 -21.65 -1.44 -19.28
C ASN A 189 -21.21 -2.86 -19.68
N GLY A 190 -20.70 -3.61 -18.71
CA GLY A 190 -20.23 -4.98 -18.89
C GLY A 190 -18.88 -5.10 -19.61
N ASN A 191 -18.15 -4.01 -19.83
CA ASN A 191 -16.79 -4.11 -20.38
C ASN A 191 -15.91 -4.98 -19.52
N VAL A 192 -15.13 -5.83 -20.19
CA VAL A 192 -14.19 -6.73 -19.54
C VAL A 192 -12.92 -5.96 -19.21
N VAL A 193 -12.59 -5.92 -17.92
CA VAL A 193 -11.35 -5.40 -17.39
C VAL A 193 -10.35 -6.55 -17.23
N HIS A 194 -9.20 -6.44 -17.88
CA HIS A 194 -8.15 -7.44 -17.84
C HIS A 194 -7.18 -7.18 -16.69
N ILE A 195 -7.11 -8.12 -15.74
CA ILE A 195 -6.35 -7.94 -14.50
C ILE A 195 -5.27 -9.01 -14.41
N SER A 196 -4.02 -8.61 -14.26
CA SER A 196 -2.93 -9.52 -13.97
C SER A 196 -2.63 -9.59 -12.48
N PHE A 197 -2.26 -10.76 -11.98
CA PHE A 197 -1.82 -10.93 -10.60
C PHE A 197 -0.81 -12.07 -10.47
N THR A 198 0.09 -11.95 -9.49
CA THR A 198 1.03 -13.02 -9.15
C THR A 198 0.49 -13.85 -7.99
N THR A 199 0.91 -15.11 -7.85
CA THR A 199 0.52 -15.94 -6.69
C THR A 199 1.45 -15.86 -5.50
N LEU A 200 2.41 -14.94 -5.54
CA LEU A 200 3.40 -14.79 -4.49
C LEU A 200 2.89 -13.88 -3.36
N SER A 201 1.93 -13.00 -3.62
CA SER A 201 1.37 -12.11 -2.59
C SER A 201 0.13 -12.70 -1.94
N LEU A 202 0.01 -12.59 -0.62
CA LEU A 202 -1.19 -13.01 0.12
C LEU A 202 -2.42 -12.19 -0.27
N ASP A 203 -2.22 -10.95 -0.70
CA ASP A 203 -3.27 -10.04 -1.17
C ASP A 203 -3.86 -10.43 -2.54
N SER A 204 -3.31 -11.46 -3.19
CA SER A 204 -3.76 -12.00 -4.48
C SER A 204 -3.95 -13.53 -4.49
N THR A 205 -4.12 -14.16 -3.32
CA THR A 205 -4.28 -15.62 -3.25
C THR A 205 -5.63 -16.11 -3.78
N LEU A 206 -5.57 -17.07 -4.70
CA LEU A 206 -6.74 -17.69 -5.33
C LEU A 206 -6.87 -19.15 -4.87
N SER A 207 -7.99 -19.49 -4.22
CA SER A 207 -8.24 -20.86 -3.76
C SER A 207 -8.76 -21.73 -4.91
N SER A 208 -8.03 -22.79 -5.24
CA SER A 208 -8.34 -23.67 -6.38
C SER A 208 -9.66 -24.46 -6.25
N ARG A 209 -10.22 -24.57 -5.04
CA ARG A 209 -11.34 -25.50 -4.79
C ARG A 209 -12.73 -24.96 -5.11
N LYS A 210 -12.92 -23.63 -5.20
CA LYS A 210 -14.25 -23.03 -5.39
C LYS A 210 -14.26 -21.64 -6.09
N GLY A 211 -13.14 -21.18 -6.66
CA GLY A 211 -13.08 -19.81 -7.17
C GLY A 211 -13.29 -18.77 -6.06
N VAL A 212 -13.01 -19.14 -4.81
CA VAL A 212 -13.08 -18.22 -3.67
C VAL A 212 -11.77 -17.46 -3.63
N PHE A 213 -11.88 -16.15 -3.82
CA PHE A 213 -10.80 -15.19 -3.67
C PHE A 213 -10.59 -14.96 -2.17
N HIS A 214 -9.32 -14.92 -1.73
CA HIS A 214 -8.97 -14.63 -0.33
C HIS A 214 -8.03 -13.43 -0.20
N GLY A 215 -7.71 -12.78 -1.31
CA GLY A 215 -6.84 -11.61 -1.36
C GLY A 215 -7.63 -10.31 -1.17
N ARG A 216 -7.24 -9.47 -0.21
CA ARG A 216 -7.92 -8.20 0.09
C ARG A 216 -8.00 -7.28 -1.12
N LEU A 217 -6.91 -7.15 -1.86
CA LEU A 217 -6.82 -6.28 -3.04
C LEU A 217 -7.72 -6.80 -4.16
N LEU A 218 -7.68 -8.11 -4.39
CA LEU A 218 -8.51 -8.75 -5.41
C LEU A 218 -10.01 -8.59 -5.06
N GLU A 219 -10.41 -8.83 -3.82
CA GLU A 219 -11.79 -8.59 -3.37
C GLU A 219 -12.22 -7.13 -3.55
N TRP A 220 -11.33 -6.18 -3.23
CA TRP A 220 -11.61 -4.76 -3.40
C TRP A 220 -11.81 -4.38 -4.88
N ILE A 221 -10.93 -4.82 -5.77
CA ILE A 221 -11.02 -4.50 -7.20
C ILE A 221 -12.22 -5.18 -7.85
N LEU A 222 -12.43 -6.47 -7.58
CA LEU A 222 -13.57 -7.20 -8.13
C LEU A 222 -14.89 -6.58 -7.64
N GLY A 223 -14.99 -6.25 -6.35
CA GLY A 223 -16.15 -5.56 -5.80
C GLY A 223 -16.35 -4.16 -6.40
N THR A 224 -15.27 -3.46 -6.75
CA THR A 224 -15.34 -2.16 -7.42
C THR A 224 -15.84 -2.31 -8.85
N ILE A 225 -15.30 -3.25 -9.63
CA ILE A 225 -15.72 -3.55 -11.00
C ILE A 225 -17.20 -3.96 -11.03
N ASP A 226 -17.61 -4.84 -10.11
CA ASP A 226 -19.01 -5.25 -9.99
C ASP A 226 -19.92 -4.05 -9.64
N HIS A 227 -19.45 -3.14 -8.77
CA HIS A 227 -20.19 -1.93 -8.39
C HIS A 227 -20.42 -0.98 -9.57
N VAL A 228 -19.44 -0.84 -10.46
CA VAL A 228 -19.54 -0.02 -11.67
C VAL A 228 -20.07 -0.80 -12.87
N ASN A 229 -20.78 -1.92 -12.66
CA ASN A 229 -21.40 -2.73 -13.69
C ASN A 229 -20.40 -3.18 -14.79
N GLY A 230 -19.15 -3.46 -14.41
CA GLY A 230 -18.13 -4.02 -15.28
C GLY A 230 -18.10 -5.55 -15.26
N SER A 231 -17.32 -6.14 -16.15
CA SER A 231 -16.90 -7.53 -16.12
C SER A 231 -15.38 -7.61 -15.97
N TYR A 232 -14.83 -8.77 -15.62
CA TYR A 232 -13.38 -8.91 -15.44
C TYR A 232 -12.85 -10.24 -15.95
N GLU A 233 -11.59 -10.24 -16.38
CA GLU A 233 -10.82 -11.43 -16.71
C GLU A 233 -9.52 -11.45 -15.88
N LEU A 234 -9.29 -12.57 -15.18
CA LEU A 234 -8.18 -12.73 -14.27
C LEU A 234 -7.07 -13.55 -14.91
N HIS A 235 -5.90 -12.93 -15.07
CA HIS A 235 -4.71 -13.57 -15.63
C HIS A 235 -3.69 -13.83 -14.52
N ARG A 236 -3.59 -15.10 -14.13
CA ARG A 236 -2.57 -15.56 -13.19
C ARG A 236 -1.21 -15.60 -13.89
N ILE A 237 -0.29 -14.74 -13.46
CA ILE A 237 1.08 -14.74 -13.96
C ILE A 237 1.97 -15.55 -13.03
N ALA A 238 2.52 -16.64 -13.57
CA ALA A 238 3.53 -17.44 -12.88
C ALA A 238 4.91 -16.89 -13.23
N CYS A 239 5.55 -16.28 -12.24
CA CYS A 239 6.92 -15.81 -12.33
C CYS A 239 7.85 -16.74 -11.55
N SER A 240 9.00 -17.06 -12.14
CA SER A 240 10.11 -17.70 -11.45
C SER A 240 11.15 -16.65 -11.08
N GLU A 241 11.93 -16.89 -10.03
CA GLU A 241 13.01 -15.99 -9.59
C GLU A 241 14.07 -15.71 -10.67
N TYR A 242 14.14 -16.53 -11.74
CA TYR A 242 15.08 -16.39 -12.84
C TYR A 242 14.47 -15.77 -14.11
N ASP A 243 13.21 -15.37 -14.06
CA ASP A 243 12.49 -14.93 -15.25
C ASP A 243 12.61 -13.42 -15.46
N GLN A 244 13.57 -13.02 -16.29
CA GLN A 244 13.79 -11.63 -16.68
C GLN A 244 12.58 -11.03 -17.43
N ASP A 245 11.75 -11.86 -18.05
CA ASP A 245 10.57 -11.47 -18.81
C ASP A 245 9.31 -11.41 -17.93
N CYS A 246 9.40 -11.78 -16.64
CA CYS A 246 8.26 -11.74 -15.72
C CYS A 246 7.59 -10.36 -15.68
N SER A 247 8.37 -9.30 -15.50
CA SER A 247 7.86 -7.93 -15.45
C SER A 247 7.08 -7.59 -16.72
N ARG A 248 7.59 -7.96 -17.90
CA ARG A 248 6.87 -7.78 -19.17
C ARG A 248 5.55 -8.55 -19.18
N ARG A 249 5.53 -9.82 -18.76
CA ARG A 249 4.32 -10.66 -18.73
C ARG A 249 3.31 -10.24 -17.67
N GLN A 250 3.73 -9.50 -16.64
CA GLN A 250 2.84 -8.90 -15.65
C GLN A 250 2.09 -7.69 -16.21
N HIS A 251 2.74 -6.90 -17.07
CA HIS A 251 2.14 -5.67 -17.61
C HIS A 251 1.47 -5.87 -18.97
N MET A 252 1.82 -6.94 -19.69
CA MET A 252 1.36 -7.20 -21.06
C MET A 252 0.65 -8.54 -21.17
N MET A 253 -0.62 -8.51 -21.61
CA MET A 253 -1.39 -9.71 -21.95
C MET A 253 -0.84 -10.39 -23.20
N ASN A 254 -0.47 -9.58 -24.20
CA ASN A 254 0.22 -9.99 -25.43
C ASN A 254 1.30 -8.96 -25.74
N ASP A 255 2.13 -9.18 -26.78
CA ASP A 255 3.23 -8.26 -27.14
C ASP A 255 2.80 -6.79 -27.42
N THR A 256 1.50 -6.52 -27.57
CA THR A 256 0.95 -5.18 -27.91
C THR A 256 -0.13 -4.68 -26.96
N THR A 257 -0.73 -5.54 -26.14
CA THR A 257 -1.89 -5.19 -25.32
C THR A 257 -1.51 -5.24 -23.84
N PRO A 258 -1.45 -4.09 -23.15
CA PRO A 258 -1.23 -4.08 -21.71
C PRO A 258 -2.45 -4.63 -20.97
N PHE A 259 -2.26 -5.02 -19.71
CA PHE A 259 -3.37 -5.22 -18.79
C PHE A 259 -3.97 -3.88 -18.38
N ASP A 260 -5.25 -3.88 -17.99
CA ASP A 260 -5.92 -2.71 -17.45
C ASP A 260 -5.55 -2.47 -15.99
N PHE A 261 -5.31 -3.55 -15.23
CA PHE A 261 -4.76 -3.49 -13.87
C PHE A 261 -3.67 -4.54 -13.68
N SER A 262 -2.56 -4.16 -13.03
CA SER A 262 -1.56 -5.11 -12.53
C SER A 262 -1.50 -5.13 -11.01
N LEU A 263 -1.91 -6.25 -10.42
CA LEU A 263 -1.99 -6.42 -8.98
C LEU A 263 -0.66 -6.94 -8.44
N GLU A 264 0.32 -6.05 -8.43
CA GLU A 264 1.61 -6.27 -7.81
C GLU A 264 1.83 -5.22 -6.73
N MET A 265 2.19 -5.69 -5.53
CA MET A 265 2.66 -4.81 -4.48
C MET A 265 4.11 -4.45 -4.78
N VAL A 266 4.35 -3.18 -5.10
CA VAL A 266 5.71 -2.66 -5.26
C VAL A 266 6.03 -1.70 -4.12
N THR A 267 7.26 -1.76 -3.62
CA THR A 267 7.77 -0.88 -2.55
C THR A 267 8.65 0.24 -3.11
N ASN A 268 8.43 0.64 -4.36
CA ASN A 268 9.34 1.53 -5.08
C ASN A 268 9.39 2.92 -4.43
N SER A 269 10.59 3.48 -4.32
CA SER A 269 10.81 4.84 -3.80
C SER A 269 10.45 5.95 -4.79
N LEU A 270 10.24 5.59 -6.05
CA LEU A 270 9.83 6.50 -7.11
C LEU A 270 8.35 6.28 -7.39
N VAL A 271 7.52 7.19 -6.87
CA VAL A 271 6.07 7.22 -7.11
C VAL A 271 5.86 7.65 -8.55
N GLU A 272 5.63 6.70 -9.45
CA GLU A 272 5.14 7.02 -10.79
C GLU A 272 3.65 7.35 -10.71
N ALA A 273 3.17 8.25 -11.56
CA ALA A 273 1.77 8.69 -11.55
C ALA A 273 0.76 7.57 -11.87
N GLN A 274 1.24 6.41 -12.31
CA GLN A 274 0.46 5.23 -12.70
C GLN A 274 0.21 4.28 -11.51
N PHE A 275 0.77 4.57 -10.34
CA PHE A 275 0.50 3.79 -9.13
C PHE A 275 -0.67 4.35 -8.33
N LEU A 276 -1.48 3.44 -7.82
CA LEU A 276 -2.47 3.72 -6.79
C LEU A 276 -1.83 3.49 -5.42
N ASP A 277 -1.81 4.55 -4.61
CA ASP A 277 -1.37 4.47 -3.22
C ASP A 277 -2.40 3.71 -2.40
N SER A 278 -1.94 2.72 -1.62
CA SER A 278 -2.79 2.09 -0.62
C SER A 278 -3.16 3.08 0.48
N ALA A 279 -4.46 3.17 0.80
CA ALA A 279 -4.92 3.92 1.97
C ALA A 279 -4.51 3.26 3.30
N ILE A 280 -4.09 1.99 3.28
CA ILE A 280 -3.69 1.23 4.46
C ILE A 280 -2.16 1.07 4.43
N PRO A 281 -1.43 1.70 5.35
CA PRO A 281 0.00 1.48 5.49
C PRO A 281 0.26 0.06 6.01
N ASP A 282 1.37 -0.53 5.55
CA ASP A 282 1.83 -1.84 5.98
C ASP A 282 3.20 -1.75 6.67
N GLN A 283 3.61 -2.80 7.35
CA GLN A 283 4.84 -2.87 8.13
C GLN A 283 5.73 -4.00 7.64
N PHE A 284 7.04 -3.74 7.60
CA PHE A 284 8.02 -4.80 7.44
C PHE A 284 8.32 -5.41 8.80
N LEU A 285 7.88 -6.66 8.98
CA LEU A 285 8.03 -7.41 10.22
C LEU A 285 9.21 -8.38 10.11
N VAL A 286 9.73 -8.75 11.28
CA VAL A 286 10.76 -9.77 11.43
C VAL A 286 10.21 -10.90 12.30
N ALA A 287 10.32 -12.12 11.81
CA ALA A 287 10.09 -13.33 12.58
C ALA A 287 11.41 -14.03 12.88
N ALA A 288 11.58 -14.45 14.12
CA ALA A 288 12.76 -15.16 14.59
C ALA A 288 12.38 -16.49 15.24
N PRO A 289 13.32 -17.44 15.36
CA PRO A 289 13.09 -18.67 16.09
C PRO A 289 12.72 -18.41 17.55
N ARG A 290 11.65 -19.07 18.02
CA ARG A 290 11.20 -19.01 19.41
C ARG A 290 12.27 -19.57 20.33
N GLY A 291 12.35 -19.00 21.54
CA GLY A 291 13.29 -19.47 22.56
C GLY A 291 13.14 -20.97 22.85
N ARG A 292 14.28 -21.67 22.97
CA ARG A 292 14.29 -23.11 23.27
C ARG A 292 13.77 -23.39 24.68
N LYS A 293 13.31 -24.62 24.92
CA LYS A 293 13.11 -25.14 26.27
C LYS A 293 14.45 -25.13 27.01
N LEU A 294 14.42 -24.75 28.29
CA LEU A 294 15.58 -24.81 29.15
C LEU A 294 16.07 -26.25 29.33
N LEU A 295 17.35 -26.43 29.64
CA LEU A 295 17.88 -27.74 29.99
C LEU A 295 17.58 -28.01 31.46
N VAL A 296 17.51 -29.30 31.83
CA VAL A 296 17.16 -29.71 33.20
C VAL A 296 18.10 -29.08 34.25
N TYR A 297 19.39 -28.95 33.94
CA TYR A 297 20.34 -28.30 34.85
C TYR A 297 20.14 -26.78 34.96
N GLU A 298 19.77 -26.11 33.86
CA GLU A 298 19.48 -24.66 33.86
C GLU A 298 18.27 -24.35 34.75
N LEU A 299 17.32 -25.29 34.82
CA LEU A 299 16.11 -25.21 35.64
C LEU A 299 16.40 -25.16 37.15
N PHE A 300 17.47 -25.83 37.61
CA PHE A 300 17.86 -25.78 39.03
C PHE A 300 18.45 -24.43 39.41
N PHE A 301 19.24 -23.82 38.52
CA PHE A 301 19.89 -22.53 38.81
C PHE A 301 18.97 -21.32 38.61
N ILE A 302 17.99 -21.39 37.70
CA ILE A 302 17.10 -20.26 37.38
C ILE A 302 16.07 -19.94 38.49
N SER A 303 15.82 -20.88 39.41
CA SER A 303 14.86 -20.73 40.50
C SER A 303 15.14 -19.53 41.40
N PHE A 304 16.41 -19.18 41.58
CA PHE A 304 16.84 -18.00 42.31
C PHE A 304 17.67 -17.07 41.43
N GLN A 305 17.52 -15.76 41.67
CA GLN A 305 18.35 -14.77 41.00
C GLN A 305 19.81 -14.89 41.49
N PRO A 306 20.80 -14.53 40.66
CA PRO A 306 22.22 -14.61 41.03
C PRO A 306 22.57 -13.98 42.39
N PRO A 307 22.00 -12.82 42.80
CA PRO A 307 22.29 -12.24 44.11
C PRO A 307 21.88 -13.14 45.28
N VAL A 308 20.81 -13.93 45.15
CA VAL A 308 20.34 -14.84 46.20
C VAL A 308 21.29 -16.03 46.32
N TRP A 309 21.78 -16.56 45.20
CA TRP A 309 22.80 -17.60 45.21
C TRP A 309 24.11 -17.12 45.84
N ILE A 310 24.54 -15.91 45.50
CA ILE A 310 25.70 -15.28 46.12
C ILE A 310 25.47 -15.12 47.62
N LEU A 311 24.30 -14.65 48.04
CA LEU A 311 23.94 -14.50 49.45
C LEU A 311 23.98 -15.86 50.19
N LEU A 312 23.40 -16.91 49.61
CA LEU A 312 23.43 -18.27 50.16
C LEU A 312 24.87 -18.80 50.31
N ILE A 313 25.72 -18.60 49.30
CA ILE A 313 27.14 -18.99 49.36
C ILE A 313 27.87 -18.19 50.44
N THR A 314 27.68 -16.87 50.50
CA THR A 314 28.31 -16.03 51.53
C THR A 314 27.82 -16.39 52.93
N PHE A 315 26.55 -16.74 53.09
CA PHE A 315 25.97 -17.20 54.35
C PHE A 315 26.59 -18.52 54.80
N ALA A 316 26.73 -19.49 53.89
CA ALA A 316 27.42 -20.75 54.15
C ALA A 316 28.89 -20.52 54.53
N ILE A 317 29.62 -19.66 53.82
CA ILE A 317 31.01 -19.33 54.15
C ILE A 317 31.11 -18.67 55.52
N ALA A 318 30.23 -17.70 55.83
CA ALA A 318 30.20 -17.05 57.13
C ALA A 318 29.89 -18.03 58.27
N GLY A 319 28.96 -18.98 58.06
CA GLY A 319 28.68 -20.07 58.98
C GLY A 319 29.91 -20.94 59.25
N CYS A 320 30.59 -21.39 58.20
CA CYS A 320 31.83 -22.16 58.32
C CYS A 320 32.94 -21.38 59.05
N LEU A 321 33.10 -20.09 58.74
CA LEU A 321 34.08 -19.23 59.40
C LEU A 321 33.77 -19.03 60.88
N LEU A 322 32.50 -18.78 61.24
CA LEU A 322 32.08 -18.66 62.65
C LEU A 322 32.35 -19.94 63.43
N MET A 323 32.07 -21.11 62.84
CA MET A 323 32.38 -22.40 63.45
C MET A 323 33.89 -22.64 63.60
N SER A 324 34.68 -22.17 62.64
CA SER A 324 36.15 -22.30 62.69
C SER A 324 36.79 -21.38 63.73
N ILE A 325 36.30 -20.15 63.87
CA ILE A 325 36.84 -19.14 64.79
C ILE A 325 36.40 -19.41 66.24
N PHE A 326 35.17 -19.88 66.45
CA PHE A 326 34.58 -20.08 67.78
C PHE A 326 34.13 -21.54 68.04
N PRO A 327 35.02 -22.54 67.93
CA PRO A 327 34.65 -23.95 68.00
C PRO A 327 34.12 -24.39 69.38
N LYS A 328 34.44 -23.64 70.44
CA LYS A 328 33.93 -23.93 71.80
C LYS A 328 32.52 -23.37 72.04
N GLN A 329 32.10 -22.40 71.23
CA GLN A 329 30.85 -21.66 71.39
C GLN A 329 29.72 -22.20 70.51
N PHE A 330 30.09 -22.84 69.39
CA PHE A 330 29.19 -23.51 68.45
C PHE A 330 29.47 -25.02 68.45
N GLN A 331 28.62 -25.80 69.08
CA GLN A 331 28.76 -27.26 69.16
C GLN A 331 28.04 -27.98 68.00
N ASN A 332 26.96 -27.39 67.48
CA ASN A 332 26.27 -27.88 66.30
C ASN A 332 26.79 -27.22 65.01
N ASP A 333 26.60 -27.92 63.90
CA ASP A 333 26.93 -27.42 62.58
C ASP A 333 25.85 -26.43 62.11
N LEU A 334 26.20 -25.14 62.01
CA LEU A 334 25.28 -24.06 61.64
C LEU A 334 24.69 -24.19 60.23
N ILE A 335 25.20 -25.09 59.39
CA ILE A 335 24.71 -25.29 58.01
C ILE A 335 23.95 -26.61 57.90
N LEU A 336 24.53 -27.71 58.39
CA LEU A 336 23.89 -29.03 58.32
C LEU A 336 22.66 -29.13 59.21
N LEU A 337 22.63 -28.41 60.35
CA LEU A 337 21.46 -28.42 61.22
C LEU A 337 20.24 -27.75 60.55
N PRO A 338 20.32 -26.52 60.00
CA PRO A 338 19.20 -25.90 59.31
C PRO A 338 18.80 -26.57 58.00
N LEU A 339 19.76 -27.12 57.25
CA LEU A 339 19.51 -27.69 55.92
C LEU A 339 19.09 -29.17 55.96
N CYS A 340 19.73 -29.96 56.82
CA CYS A 340 19.54 -31.41 56.88
C CYS A 340 18.90 -31.89 58.20
N GLY A 341 18.67 -31.00 59.15
CA GLY A 341 18.17 -31.36 60.49
C GLY A 341 19.18 -32.16 61.32
N PHE A 342 20.47 -32.10 60.98
CA PHE A 342 21.49 -32.90 61.67
C PHE A 342 21.87 -32.28 63.02
N GLU A 343 21.30 -32.81 64.10
CA GLU A 343 21.65 -32.43 65.47
C GLU A 343 22.83 -33.24 65.99
N ARG A 344 23.96 -32.58 66.27
CA ARG A 344 25.10 -33.22 66.95
C ARG A 344 24.89 -33.24 68.47
N GLN A 345 24.21 -32.23 68.99
CA GLN A 345 23.85 -32.10 70.40
C GLN A 345 22.48 -31.44 70.52
N THR A 346 21.59 -32.02 71.34
CA THR A 346 20.20 -31.57 71.46
C THR A 346 20.11 -30.07 71.71
N LEU A 347 19.28 -29.36 70.93
CA LEU A 347 19.15 -27.90 70.97
C LEU A 347 18.94 -27.37 72.40
N ASN A 348 18.29 -28.12 73.29
CA ASN A 348 18.02 -27.71 74.66
C ASN A 348 19.29 -27.49 75.51
N GLN A 349 20.37 -28.23 75.24
CA GLN A 349 21.61 -28.20 76.00
C GLN A 349 22.62 -27.14 75.54
N VAL A 350 22.27 -26.43 74.47
CA VAL A 350 23.17 -25.52 73.75
C VAL A 350 23.19 -24.11 74.36
N SER A 351 24.30 -23.38 74.14
CA SER A 351 24.48 -22.00 74.61
C SER A 351 23.37 -21.06 74.10
N ARG A 352 23.02 -20.03 74.89
CA ARG A 352 21.95 -19.07 74.51
C ARG A 352 22.27 -18.32 73.20
N LEU A 353 23.55 -18.05 72.94
CA LEU A 353 24.02 -17.38 71.73
C LEU A 353 23.85 -18.27 70.50
N GLU A 354 24.24 -19.55 70.61
CA GLU A 354 24.07 -20.51 69.52
C GLU A 354 22.58 -20.71 69.20
N LYS A 355 21.70 -20.78 70.22
CA LYS A 355 20.23 -20.80 70.02
C LYS A 355 19.71 -19.56 69.27
N PHE A 356 20.22 -18.37 69.62
CA PHE A 356 19.78 -17.11 69.02
C PHE A 356 20.18 -17.00 67.54
N ILE A 357 21.27 -17.65 67.12
CA ILE A 357 21.75 -17.66 65.73
C ILE A 357 21.12 -18.80 64.93
N ILE A 358 20.99 -19.99 65.54
CA ILE A 358 20.43 -21.17 64.87
C ILE A 358 18.95 -20.99 64.54
N LEU A 359 18.14 -20.48 65.48
CA LEU A 359 16.69 -20.34 65.28
C LEU A 359 16.33 -19.50 64.02
N PRO A 360 16.83 -18.26 63.83
CA PRO A 360 16.54 -17.50 62.62
C PRO A 360 17.14 -18.14 61.38
N THR A 361 18.28 -18.84 61.49
CA THR A 361 18.85 -19.59 60.37
C THR A 361 17.94 -20.74 59.94
N ILE A 362 17.37 -21.50 60.88
CA ILE A 362 16.39 -22.55 60.59
C ILE A 362 15.17 -21.96 59.88
N ILE A 363 14.61 -20.86 60.40
CA ILE A 363 13.43 -20.22 59.80
C ILE A 363 13.75 -19.74 58.38
N MET A 364 14.89 -19.10 58.17
CA MET A 364 15.31 -18.58 56.87
C MET A 364 15.57 -19.71 55.86
N THR A 365 16.29 -20.76 56.24
CA THR A 365 16.54 -21.94 55.39
C THR A 365 15.25 -22.67 55.06
N PHE A 366 14.31 -22.77 56.00
CA PHE A 366 12.99 -23.36 55.76
C PHE A 366 12.22 -22.57 54.69
N ILE A 367 12.10 -21.24 54.85
CA ILE A 367 11.42 -20.37 53.88
C ILE A 367 12.07 -20.47 52.49
N LEU A 368 13.41 -20.41 52.42
CA LEU A 368 14.13 -20.50 51.15
C LEU A 368 13.96 -21.87 50.49
N THR A 369 14.05 -22.96 51.24
CA THR A 369 13.85 -24.31 50.71
C THR A 369 12.43 -24.49 50.18
N SER A 370 11.41 -24.06 50.94
CA SER A 370 10.02 -24.13 50.50
C SER A 370 9.75 -23.27 49.26
N ALA A 371 10.33 -22.08 49.17
CA ALA A 371 10.22 -21.22 48.00
C ALA A 371 10.91 -21.83 46.77
N TYR A 372 12.08 -22.44 46.96
CA TYR A 372 12.82 -23.13 45.91
C TYR A 372 12.05 -24.34 45.38
N GLU A 373 11.54 -25.19 46.28
CA GLU A 373 10.76 -26.38 45.93
C GLU A 373 9.49 -26.00 45.17
N SER A 374 8.75 -25.00 45.67
CA SER A 374 7.54 -24.49 45.01
C SER A 374 7.83 -24.02 43.58
N LYS A 375 8.94 -23.29 43.37
CA LYS A 375 9.35 -22.84 42.03
C LYS A 375 9.76 -24.00 41.12
N ILE A 376 10.50 -24.98 41.63
CA ILE A 376 10.89 -26.14 40.83
C ILE A 376 9.65 -26.95 40.43
N ILE A 377 8.71 -27.18 41.34
CA ILE A 377 7.45 -27.87 41.01
C ILE A 377 6.67 -27.08 39.95
N ALA A 378 6.62 -25.75 40.06
CA ALA A 378 6.00 -24.89 39.04
C ALA A 378 6.71 -25.00 37.67
N PHE A 379 8.04 -25.09 37.64
CA PHE A 379 8.80 -25.29 36.41
C PHE A 379 8.71 -26.72 35.86
N MET A 380 8.51 -27.73 36.70
CA MET A 380 8.28 -29.11 36.26
C MET A 380 6.87 -29.30 35.69
N THR A 381 5.89 -28.56 36.20
CA THR A 381 4.51 -28.57 35.67
C THR A 381 4.37 -27.72 34.41
N SER A 382 5.05 -26.57 34.34
CA SER A 382 5.10 -25.69 33.17
C SER A 382 6.54 -25.43 32.76
N PHE A 383 7.02 -26.19 31.79
CA PHE A 383 8.44 -26.18 31.44
C PHE A 383 8.85 -24.82 30.84
N PRO A 384 9.71 -24.04 31.52
CA PRO A 384 10.05 -22.69 31.09
C PRO A 384 10.90 -22.70 29.81
N THR A 385 10.67 -21.72 28.95
CA THR A 385 11.47 -21.47 27.76
C THR A 385 12.38 -20.27 27.96
N VAL A 386 13.51 -20.26 27.25
CA VAL A 386 14.34 -19.06 27.12
C VAL A 386 13.47 -17.92 26.57
N SER A 387 13.70 -16.70 27.05
CA SER A 387 13.02 -15.51 26.53
C SER A 387 13.14 -15.45 25.01
N SER A 388 11.98 -15.33 24.36
CA SER A 388 11.93 -15.19 22.91
C SER A 388 12.43 -13.81 22.50
N PRO A 389 13.13 -13.68 21.35
CA PRO A 389 13.60 -12.38 20.87
C PRO A 389 12.40 -11.47 20.58
N ARG A 390 12.47 -10.22 21.07
CA ARG A 390 11.42 -9.20 20.87
C ARG A 390 11.96 -7.94 20.18
N SER A 391 13.24 -7.65 20.39
CA SER A 391 13.94 -6.48 19.87
C SER A 391 15.07 -6.85 18.90
N PHE A 392 15.60 -5.86 18.20
CA PHE A 392 16.80 -6.03 17.36
C PHE A 392 18.06 -6.38 18.16
N ASP A 393 18.18 -5.84 19.38
CA ASP A 393 19.28 -6.17 20.29
C ASP A 393 19.27 -7.65 20.67
N ASP A 394 18.09 -8.24 20.85
CA ASP A 394 17.95 -9.66 21.14
C ASP A 394 18.43 -10.52 19.95
N LEU A 395 18.17 -10.09 18.71
CA LEU A 395 18.67 -10.79 17.52
C LEU A 395 20.19 -10.77 17.45
N LEU A 396 20.80 -9.61 17.72
CA LEU A 396 22.24 -9.45 17.77
C LEU A 396 22.86 -10.33 18.86
N GLN A 397 22.29 -10.32 20.07
CA GLN A 397 22.80 -11.10 21.20
C GLN A 397 22.63 -12.61 20.96
N ALA A 398 21.52 -13.03 20.35
CA ALA A 398 21.27 -14.42 20.00
C ALA A 398 22.07 -14.90 18.77
N GLY A 399 22.71 -13.99 18.04
CA GLY A 399 23.41 -14.29 16.78
C GLY A 399 22.47 -14.82 15.70
N ILE A 400 21.23 -14.31 15.67
CA ILE A 400 20.25 -14.64 14.66
C ILE A 400 20.50 -13.77 13.44
N THR A 401 20.58 -14.40 12.27
CA THR A 401 20.80 -13.76 10.98
C THR A 401 19.55 -13.87 10.11
N ILE A 402 19.28 -12.86 9.31
CA ILE A 402 18.17 -12.79 8.36
C ILE A 402 18.78 -12.65 6.97
N GLN A 403 18.36 -13.52 6.06
CA GLN A 403 18.85 -13.50 4.68
C GLN A 403 18.01 -12.53 3.85
N VAL A 404 18.67 -11.62 3.13
CA VAL A 404 18.04 -10.64 2.26
C VAL A 404 18.54 -10.78 0.84
N ASP A 405 17.63 -10.65 -0.11
CA ASP A 405 17.91 -10.85 -1.54
C ASP A 405 18.45 -9.60 -2.23
N VAL A 406 18.30 -8.42 -1.64
CA VAL A 406 18.90 -7.16 -2.14
C VAL A 406 19.83 -6.59 -1.08
N ASN A 407 21.04 -6.24 -1.49
CA ASN A 407 22.12 -5.74 -0.63
C ASN A 407 21.77 -4.40 0.08
N ASN A 408 20.61 -3.79 -0.25
CA ASN A 408 20.10 -2.58 0.37
C ASN A 408 18.55 -2.56 0.48
N SER A 409 17.89 -3.73 0.63
CA SER A 409 16.42 -3.84 0.65
C SER A 409 15.71 -2.87 1.60
N TYR A 410 16.39 -2.44 2.66
CA TYR A 410 15.78 -1.64 3.74
C TYR A 410 16.45 -0.27 3.93
N GLY A 411 17.30 0.16 2.99
CA GLY A 411 17.97 1.47 3.07
C GLY A 411 18.96 1.63 4.22
N VAL A 412 19.36 0.52 4.87
CA VAL A 412 20.27 0.50 6.03
C VAL A 412 21.71 0.15 5.65
N ALA A 413 22.06 0.24 4.35
CA ALA A 413 23.43 0.07 3.90
C ALA A 413 24.36 1.07 4.61
N GLY A 414 25.21 0.56 5.50
CA GLY A 414 26.21 1.37 6.22
C GLY A 414 26.23 1.18 7.74
N ASP A 415 25.19 0.60 8.35
CA ASP A 415 25.23 0.28 9.79
C ASP A 415 25.87 -1.11 10.02
N PRO A 416 27.04 -1.19 10.70
CA PRO A 416 27.71 -2.46 10.97
C PRO A 416 26.91 -3.40 11.87
N ARG A 417 25.95 -2.89 12.66
CA ARG A 417 25.04 -3.71 13.46
C ARG A 417 24.00 -4.38 12.58
N PHE A 418 23.43 -3.66 11.62
CA PHE A 418 22.52 -4.25 10.63
C PHE A 418 23.22 -5.29 9.78
N GLY A 419 24.46 -5.03 9.35
CA GLY A 419 25.25 -6.01 8.59
C GLY A 419 25.59 -7.30 9.36
N GLN A 420 25.43 -7.33 10.69
CA GLN A 420 25.59 -8.56 11.48
C GLN A 420 24.33 -9.42 11.44
N VAL A 421 23.14 -8.82 11.48
CA VAL A 421 21.86 -9.52 11.43
C VAL A 421 21.45 -9.80 9.99
N PHE A 422 21.41 -8.77 9.13
CA PHE A 422 20.99 -8.88 7.75
C PHE A 422 22.16 -9.29 6.87
N LYS A 423 22.12 -10.51 6.37
CA LYS A 423 23.15 -11.08 5.48
C LYS A 423 22.60 -11.12 4.07
N PHE A 424 23.28 -10.42 3.17
CA PHE A 424 23.01 -10.51 1.75
C PHE A 424 23.31 -11.94 1.28
N ALA A 425 22.27 -12.62 0.80
CA ALA A 425 22.34 -13.98 0.29
C ALA A 425 21.46 -14.04 -0.97
N PRO A 426 21.97 -13.54 -2.11
CA PRO A 426 21.20 -13.52 -3.34
C PRO A 426 20.87 -14.96 -3.72
N PHE A 427 19.65 -15.19 -4.17
CA PHE A 427 19.17 -16.53 -4.55
C PHE A 427 19.13 -17.56 -3.41
N SER A 428 19.16 -17.10 -2.15
CA SER A 428 18.74 -17.96 -1.05
C SER A 428 17.29 -18.34 -1.33
N THR A 429 17.06 -19.60 -1.68
CA THR A 429 15.71 -20.10 -1.87
C THR A 429 14.93 -19.75 -0.60
N LYS A 430 13.74 -19.14 -0.74
CA LYS A 430 12.76 -18.94 0.36
C LYS A 430 12.28 -20.27 0.99
N LYS A 431 13.00 -21.37 0.80
CA LYS A 431 12.83 -22.61 1.52
C LYS A 431 13.14 -22.33 2.98
N VAL A 432 12.06 -22.37 3.71
CA VAL A 432 12.05 -22.22 5.15
C VAL A 432 12.84 -23.36 5.75
N ASP A 433 13.99 -23.04 6.33
CA ASP A 433 14.75 -23.96 7.17
C ASP A 433 14.38 -23.71 8.63
N LEU A 434 13.37 -24.43 9.12
CA LEU A 434 12.98 -24.42 10.53
C LEU A 434 13.98 -25.14 11.43
N THR A 435 14.92 -25.91 10.87
CA THR A 435 15.93 -26.62 11.67
C THR A 435 17.03 -25.67 12.13
N ASN A 436 17.28 -24.61 11.37
CA ASN A 436 18.26 -23.59 11.70
C ASN A 436 17.71 -22.56 12.70
N LYS A 437 17.99 -22.78 13.99
CA LYS A 437 17.60 -21.88 15.09
C LYS A 437 18.31 -20.52 15.09
N ARG A 438 19.20 -20.25 14.13
CA ARG A 438 19.88 -18.95 13.96
C ARG A 438 19.41 -18.19 12.72
N LEU A 439 18.41 -18.71 12.00
CA LEU A 439 17.87 -18.05 10.81
C LEU A 439 16.53 -17.40 11.14
N GLY A 440 16.45 -16.09 10.94
CA GLY A 440 15.21 -15.31 10.98
C GLY A 440 14.71 -14.99 9.57
N TYR A 441 13.48 -14.51 9.51
CA TYR A 441 12.74 -14.20 8.27
C TYR A 441 12.19 -12.78 8.36
N SER A 442 12.22 -12.04 7.26
CA SER A 442 11.62 -10.70 7.16
C SER A 442 10.73 -10.60 5.94
N GLY A 443 9.72 -9.75 6.02
CA GLY A 443 8.73 -9.60 4.96
C GLY A 443 7.62 -8.65 5.35
N VAL A 444 6.63 -8.52 4.47
CA VAL A 444 5.43 -7.72 4.71
C VAL A 444 4.61 -8.35 5.84
N SER A 445 3.84 -7.55 6.59
CA SER A 445 3.19 -8.03 7.81
C SER A 445 2.27 -9.23 7.57
N GLY A 446 1.48 -9.20 6.49
CA GLY A 446 0.60 -10.30 6.10
C GLY A 446 1.37 -11.59 5.83
N GLU A 447 2.49 -11.50 5.09
CA GLU A 447 3.37 -12.64 4.79
C GLU A 447 3.95 -13.26 6.04
N ILE A 448 4.50 -12.43 6.92
CA ILE A 448 5.12 -12.92 8.15
C ILE A 448 4.07 -13.50 9.10
N GLN A 449 2.89 -12.89 9.24
CA GLN A 449 1.82 -13.43 10.07
C GLN A 449 1.29 -14.76 9.53
N TYR A 450 1.04 -14.85 8.23
CA TYR A 450 0.64 -16.10 7.59
C TYR A 450 1.69 -17.18 7.81
N PHE A 451 2.96 -16.82 7.60
CA PHE A 451 4.07 -17.75 7.72
C PHE A 451 4.26 -18.27 9.15
N VAL A 452 4.18 -17.40 10.15
CA VAL A 452 4.25 -17.76 11.58
C VAL A 452 3.06 -18.63 12.00
N ASN A 453 1.87 -18.42 11.42
CA ASN A 453 0.68 -19.21 11.71
C ASN A 453 0.53 -20.46 10.83
N HIS A 454 1.44 -20.68 9.88
CA HIS A 454 1.35 -21.79 8.94
C HIS A 454 1.48 -23.15 9.66
N PRO A 455 0.69 -24.19 9.31
CA PRO A 455 0.76 -25.49 10.00
C PRO A 455 2.16 -26.14 10.01
N MET A 456 2.98 -25.84 9.00
CA MET A 456 4.37 -26.33 8.93
C MET A 456 5.30 -25.71 9.98
N THR A 457 5.00 -24.51 10.47
CA THR A 457 5.81 -23.83 11.50
C THR A 457 5.37 -24.18 12.91
N LEU A 458 4.25 -24.90 13.09
CA LEU A 458 3.77 -25.36 14.38
C LEU A 458 4.59 -26.55 14.89
N GLU A 459 5.03 -26.47 16.15
CA GLU A 459 5.63 -27.60 16.84
C GLU A 459 4.54 -28.63 17.19
N THR A 460 4.73 -29.87 16.75
CA THR A 460 3.75 -30.96 16.91
C THR A 460 3.37 -31.26 18.36
N SER A 461 4.24 -30.93 19.32
CA SER A 461 4.00 -31.21 20.75
C SER A 461 3.20 -30.12 21.47
N THR A 462 3.35 -28.86 21.06
CA THR A 462 2.77 -27.70 21.76
C THR A 462 1.65 -27.03 20.96
N MET A 463 1.55 -27.33 19.66
CA MET A 463 0.71 -26.59 18.68
C MET A 463 1.03 -25.08 18.66
N LEU A 464 2.21 -24.69 19.13
CA LEU A 464 2.70 -23.31 19.06
C LEU A 464 3.67 -23.16 17.90
N SER A 465 3.70 -21.97 17.29
CA SER A 465 4.67 -21.67 16.24
C SER A 465 6.10 -21.70 16.79
N GLN A 466 6.98 -22.35 16.03
CA GLN A 466 8.43 -22.34 16.24
C GLN A 466 9.04 -20.96 15.97
N LEU A 467 8.27 -20.04 15.39
CA LEU A 467 8.66 -18.67 15.14
C LEU A 467 7.88 -17.70 16.03
N VAL A 468 8.46 -16.53 16.24
CA VAL A 468 7.87 -15.41 16.97
C VAL A 468 8.15 -14.14 16.20
N ILE A 469 7.12 -13.29 16.08
CA ILE A 469 7.27 -11.97 15.48
C ILE A 469 7.83 -11.04 16.55
N LEU A 470 8.83 -10.24 16.17
CA LEU A 470 9.38 -9.21 17.04
C LEU A 470 8.36 -8.07 17.20
N ASP A 471 7.90 -7.84 18.41
CA ASP A 471 6.88 -6.83 18.72
C ASP A 471 7.48 -5.49 19.14
N GLN A 472 8.77 -5.44 19.47
CA GLN A 472 9.52 -4.22 19.81
C GLN A 472 10.41 -3.75 18.67
N PHE A 473 10.38 -4.42 17.51
CA PHE A 473 11.18 -4.07 16.35
C PHE A 473 10.43 -4.34 15.05
N SER A 474 10.32 -3.29 14.22
CA SER A 474 9.92 -3.39 12.82
C SER A 474 10.97 -2.70 11.95
N LEU A 475 11.10 -3.15 10.72
CA LEU A 475 12.06 -2.58 9.75
C LEU A 475 11.58 -1.25 9.17
N GLY A 476 10.30 -0.92 9.36
CA GLY A 476 9.69 0.31 8.91
C GLY A 476 8.22 0.13 8.57
N ILE A 477 7.59 1.26 8.29
CA ILE A 477 6.24 1.35 7.74
C ILE A 477 6.41 1.75 6.27
N PHE A 478 5.67 1.12 5.37
CA PHE A 478 5.62 1.49 3.97
C PHE A 478 4.18 1.60 3.50
N ILE A 479 3.96 2.38 2.44
CA ILE A 479 2.68 2.44 1.75
C ILE A 479 2.82 1.53 0.54
N PRO A 480 2.07 0.41 0.46
CA PRO A 480 2.11 -0.41 -0.72
C PRO A 480 1.49 0.36 -1.90
N PHE A 481 2.14 0.24 -3.05
CA PHE A 481 1.65 0.77 -4.31
C PHE A 481 1.12 -0.40 -5.15
N TYR A 482 -0.03 -0.18 -5.78
CA TYR A 482 -0.63 -1.13 -6.73
C TYR A 482 -0.69 -0.47 -8.11
N PHE A 483 -0.28 -1.17 -9.16
CA PHE A 483 -0.29 -0.60 -10.51
C PHE A 483 -1.73 -0.47 -11.06
N ASN A 484 -1.94 0.60 -11.85
CA ASN A 484 -3.00 0.70 -12.85
C ASN A 484 -2.44 0.19 -14.19
#